data_AF-A0A5C5ZMI9-F1
#
_entry.id   AF-A0A5C5ZMI9-F1
#
_cell.length_a   1.000
_cell.length_b   1.000
_cell.length_c   1.000
_cell.angle_alpha   90.00
_cell.angle_beta   90.00
_cell.angle_gamma   90.00
#
_symmetry.space_group_name_H-M   'P 1'
#
loop_
_entity.id
_entity.type
_entity.pdbx_description
1 polymer ?
#
loop_
_entity_poly.entity_id
_entity_poly.type
_entity_poly.pdbx_seq_one_letter_code
_entity_poly.pdbx_strand_id
1 'polypeptide(L)'
;MATVEQIDEQIEEFSRFVKQVPERERACLSLDELYQRWREESIAREDLAAIQQAVTDFENGDRGQPADQAMAKLRSDLAAKFGG
;
A
#
# COMPACT_ATOMS: atom_id res chain seq x y z
N MET A 1 11.38 -3.25 -8.35
CA MET A 1 11.03 -4.24 -9.39
C MET A 1 10.09 -5.21 -8.72
N ALA A 2 8.82 -5.27 -9.12
CA ALA A 2 7.88 -6.23 -8.51
C ALA A 2 8.36 -7.66 -8.81
N THR A 3 8.31 -8.54 -7.82
CA THR A 3 8.61 -9.96 -8.04
C THR A 3 7.47 -10.62 -8.81
N VAL A 4 7.72 -11.77 -9.43
CA VAL A 4 6.68 -12.54 -10.15
C VAL A 4 5.52 -12.89 -9.20
N GLU A 5 5.84 -13.24 -7.96
CA GLU A 5 4.85 -13.53 -6.90
C GLU A 5 3.93 -12.32 -6.61
N GLN A 6 4.47 -11.10 -6.61
CA GLN A 6 3.67 -9.89 -6.41
C GLN A 6 2.74 -9.60 -7.60
N ILE A 7 3.12 -10.00 -8.80
CA ILE A 7 2.27 -9.84 -10.00
C ILE A 7 1.11 -10.83 -9.95
N ASP A 8 1.37 -12.08 -9.58
CA ASP A 8 0.33 -13.11 -9.47
C ASP A 8 -0.72 -12.74 -8.41
N GLU A 9 -0.27 -12.25 -7.25
CA GLU A 9 -1.16 -11.78 -6.19
C GLU A 9 -2.06 -10.63 -6.66
N GLN A 10 -1.50 -9.63 -7.34
CA GLN A 10 -2.27 -8.52 -7.90
C GLN A 10 -3.30 -8.95 -8.94
N ILE A 11 -2.98 -9.94 -9.79
CA ILE A 11 -3.92 -10.49 -10.76
C ILE A 11 -5.07 -11.21 -10.05
N GLU A 12 -4.79 -11.99 -9.01
CA GLU A 12 -5.81 -12.68 -8.23
C GLU A 12 -6.73 -11.70 -7.51
N GLU A 13 -6.17 -10.66 -6.89
CA GLU A 13 -6.94 -9.62 -6.20
C GLU A 13 -7.82 -8.83 -7.16
N PHE A 14 -7.29 -8.43 -8.32
CA PHE A 14 -8.08 -7.75 -9.35
C PHE A 14 -9.20 -8.65 -9.87
N SER A 15 -8.92 -9.93 -10.13
CA SER A 15 -9.93 -10.91 -10.56
C SER A 15 -11.05 -11.07 -9.52
N ARG A 16 -10.69 -11.09 -8.23
CA ARG A 16 -11.66 -11.13 -7.13
C ARG A 16 -12.50 -9.86 -7.05
N PHE A 17 -11.88 -8.69 -7.18
CA PHE A 17 -12.56 -7.41 -7.21
C PHE A 17 -13.57 -7.34 -8.35
N VAL A 18 -13.15 -7.63 -9.59
CA VAL A 18 -14.04 -7.59 -10.76
C VAL A 18 -15.25 -8.48 -10.54
N LYS A 19 -15.09 -9.67 -9.94
CA LYS A 19 -16.20 -10.59 -9.62
C LYS A 19 -17.19 -10.02 -8.61
N GLN A 20 -16.78 -9.13 -7.72
CA GLN A 20 -17.63 -8.47 -6.71
C GLN A 20 -18.38 -7.26 -7.27
N VAL A 21 -17.91 -6.65 -8.36
CA VAL A 21 -18.62 -5.54 -9.03
C VAL A 21 -19.95 -6.05 -9.61
N PRO A 22 -21.09 -5.38 -9.35
CA PRO A 22 -22.39 -5.75 -9.89
C PRO A 22 -22.39 -5.91 -11.41
N GLU A 23 -23.11 -6.91 -11.92
CA GLU A 23 -23.08 -7.26 -13.35
C GLU A 23 -23.52 -6.12 -14.27
N ARG A 24 -24.54 -5.35 -13.86
CA ARG A 24 -24.99 -4.15 -14.58
C ARG A 24 -23.94 -3.05 -14.65
N GLU A 25 -23.11 -2.95 -13.62
CA GLU A 25 -22.04 -1.95 -13.55
C GLU A 25 -20.82 -2.41 -14.35
N ARG A 26 -20.47 -3.70 -14.25
CA ARG A 26 -19.40 -4.32 -15.03
C ARG A 26 -19.66 -4.26 -16.54
N ALA A 27 -20.92 -4.33 -16.97
CA ALA A 27 -21.30 -4.20 -18.38
C ALA A 27 -21.14 -2.77 -18.94
N CYS A 28 -21.07 -1.77 -18.06
CA CYS A 28 -20.94 -0.36 -18.43
C CYS A 28 -19.52 0.18 -18.30
N LEU A 29 -18.64 -0.52 -17.59
CA LEU A 29 -17.26 -0.10 -17.35
C LEU A 29 -16.30 -0.85 -18.27
N SER A 30 -15.33 -0.11 -18.82
CA SER A 30 -14.18 -0.69 -19.50
C SER A 30 -13.23 -1.38 -18.51
N LEU A 31 -12.34 -2.21 -19.04
CA LEU A 31 -11.31 -2.88 -18.24
C LEU A 31 -10.40 -1.87 -17.52
N ASP A 32 -10.05 -0.76 -18.19
CA ASP A 32 -9.22 0.29 -17.61
C ASP A 32 -9.94 1.01 -16.45
N GLU A 33 -11.24 1.27 -16.57
CA GLU A 33 -12.03 1.86 -15.48
C GLU A 33 -12.18 0.91 -14.29
N LEU A 34 -12.36 -0.39 -14.55
CA LEU A 34 -12.37 -1.40 -13.50
C LEU A 34 -11.02 -1.49 -12.79
N TYR A 35 -9.91 -1.43 -13.55
CA TYR A 35 -8.56 -1.43 -13.00
C TYR A 35 -8.27 -0.18 -12.17
N GLN A 36 -8.66 1.00 -12.65
CA GLN A 36 -8.48 2.26 -11.94
C GLN A 36 -9.24 2.26 -10.60
N ARG A 37 -10.49 1.79 -10.59
CA ARG A 37 -11.28 1.68 -9.35
C ARG A 37 -10.69 0.69 -8.36
N TRP A 38 -10.27 -0.48 -8.85
CA TRP A 38 -9.58 -1.46 -8.01
C TRP A 38 -8.32 -0.85 -7.37
N ARG A 39 -7.53 -0.12 -8.15
CA ARG A 39 -6.33 0.59 -7.67
C ARG A 39 -6.64 1.60 -6.57
N GLU A 40 -7.70 2.38 -6.72
CA GLU A 40 -8.13 3.35 -5.71
C GLU A 40 -8.54 2.66 -4.40
N GLU A 41 -9.22 1.53 -4.47
CA GLU A 41 -9.57 0.72 -3.29
C GLU A 41 -8.38 -0.07 -2.70
N SER A 42 -7.41 -0.44 -3.53
CA SER A 42 -6.22 -1.18 -3.13
C SER A 42 -5.23 -0.27 -2.39
N ILE A 43 -4.99 0.95 -2.89
CA ILE A 43 -4.18 1.97 -2.20
C ILE A 43 -4.79 2.29 -0.84
N ALA A 44 -6.11 2.43 -0.77
CA ALA A 44 -6.80 2.64 0.50
C ALA A 44 -6.56 1.50 1.50
N ARG A 45 -6.37 0.25 1.05
CA ARG A 45 -6.07 -0.90 1.93
C ARG A 45 -4.63 -0.90 2.45
N GLU A 46 -3.65 -0.58 1.60
CA GLU A 46 -2.25 -0.44 2.04
C GLU A 46 -2.10 0.69 3.07
N ASP A 47 -2.75 1.83 2.83
CA ASP A 47 -2.79 2.95 3.76
C ASP A 47 -3.47 2.56 5.09
N LEU A 48 -4.57 1.79 5.02
CA LEU A 48 -5.24 1.28 6.22
C LEU A 48 -4.35 0.33 7.03
N ALA A 49 -3.57 -0.54 6.38
CA ALA A 49 -2.63 -1.42 7.07
C ALA A 49 -1.50 -0.62 7.76
N ALA A 50 -0.97 0.41 7.10
CA ALA A 50 0.02 1.30 7.68
C ALA A 50 -0.54 2.06 8.91
N ILE A 51 -1.79 2.53 8.82
CA ILE A 51 -2.49 3.17 9.94
C ILE A 51 -2.71 2.19 11.09
N GLN A 52 -3.16 0.96 10.79
CA GLN A 52 -3.39 -0.09 11.80
C GLN A 52 -2.10 -0.44 12.55
N GLN A 53 -0.98 -0.52 11.84
CA GLN A 53 0.34 -0.73 12.43
C GLN A 53 0.71 0.43 13.35
N ALA A 54 0.56 1.68 12.89
CA ALA A 54 0.85 2.86 13.70
C ALA A 54 -0.01 2.93 14.97
N VAL A 55 -1.28 2.54 14.89
CA VAL A 55 -2.17 2.42 16.08
C VAL A 55 -1.65 1.35 17.03
N THR A 56 -1.26 0.18 16.52
CA THR A 56 -0.73 -0.93 17.33
C THR A 56 0.56 -0.53 18.04
N ASP A 57 1.47 0.15 17.33
CA ASP A 57 2.73 0.66 17.91
C ASP A 57 2.42 1.67 19.02
N PHE A 58 1.45 2.56 18.80
CA PHE A 58 1.00 3.50 19.81
C PHE A 58 0.41 2.83 21.05
N GLU A 59 -0.44 1.82 20.88
CA GLU A 59 -1.00 1.03 21.99
C GLU A 59 0.10 0.31 22.79
N ASN A 60 1.15 -0.15 22.11
CA ASN A 60 2.32 -0.79 22.73
C ASN A 60 3.31 0.20 23.36
N GLY A 61 3.01 1.50 23.37
CA GLY A 61 3.80 2.52 24.05
C GLY A 61 4.74 3.31 23.15
N ASP A 62 4.76 3.06 21.85
CA ASP A 62 5.43 3.95 20.90
C ASP A 62 4.73 5.31 20.89
N ARG A 63 5.51 6.40 20.90
CA ARG A 63 4.99 7.77 20.81
C ARG A 63 5.54 8.49 19.59
N GLY A 64 6.17 7.74 18.69
CA GLY A 64 7.00 8.25 17.63
C GLY A 64 8.26 8.89 18.19
N GLN A 65 8.92 9.67 17.35
CA GLN A 65 10.13 10.40 17.66
C GLN A 65 10.02 11.84 17.13
N PRO A 66 10.68 12.80 17.77
CA PRO A 66 10.81 14.15 17.23
C PRO A 66 11.34 14.14 15.78
N ALA A 67 10.80 15.03 14.95
CA ALA A 67 11.07 15.03 13.51
C ALA A 67 12.56 15.27 13.19
N ASP A 68 13.24 16.10 13.98
CA ASP A 68 14.68 16.35 13.89
C ASP A 68 15.51 15.08 14.15
N GLN A 69 15.13 14.28 15.14
CA GLN A 69 15.78 13.00 15.44
C GLN A 69 15.53 11.96 14.34
N ALA A 70 14.29 11.89 13.83
CA ALA A 70 13.95 11.04 12.69
C ALA A 70 14.78 11.37 11.46
N MET A 71 14.89 12.67 11.14
CA MET A 71 15.64 13.16 9.99
C MET A 71 17.14 12.93 10.15
N ALA A 72 17.69 13.12 11.35
CA ALA A 72 19.10 12.84 11.63
C ALA A 72 19.44 11.36 11.42
N LYS A 73 18.58 10.45 11.91
CA LYS A 73 18.70 9.01 11.72
C LYS A 73 18.65 8.64 10.24
N LEU A 74 17.65 9.13 9.51
CA LEU A 74 17.50 8.87 8.06
C LEU A 74 18.74 9.31 7.27
N ARG A 75 19.30 10.48 7.57
CA ARG A 75 20.53 10.96 6.92
C ARG A 75 21.72 10.04 7.20
N SER A 76 21.86 9.58 8.44
CA SER A 76 22.91 8.64 8.82
C SER A 76 22.78 7.30 8.09
N ASP A 77 21.56 6.75 8.01
CA ASP A 77 21.29 5.47 7.35
C ASP A 77 21.54 5.56 5.83
N LEU A 78 21.15 6.67 5.21
CA LEU A 78 21.41 6.93 3.78
C LEU A 78 22.92 7.08 3.51
N ALA A 79 23.65 7.81 4.35
CA ALA A 79 25.09 7.95 4.23
C ALA A 79 25.81 6.60 4.38
N ALA A 80 25.39 5.75 5.31
CA ALA A 80 25.95 4.41 5.48
C ALA A 80 25.67 3.48 4.29
N LYS A 81 24.53 3.65 3.62
CA LYS A 81 24.10 2.77 2.52
C LYS A 81 24.65 3.18 1.15
N PHE A 82 24.95 4.47 0.95
CA PHE A 82 25.33 5.01 -0.36
C PHE A 82 26.61 5.86 -0.36
N GLY A 83 27.23 6.11 0.79
CA GLY A 83 28.42 6.96 0.93
C GLY A 83 29.76 6.22 0.82
N GLY A 84 29.78 5.03 0.21
CA GLY A 84 31.00 4.25 -0.08
C GLY A 84 31.54 4.52 -1.47
#